data_AF-A0A970UCC7-F1
#
_entry.id   AF-A0A970UCC7-F1
#
_cell.length_a   1.000
_cell.length_b   1.000
_cell.length_c   1.000
_cell.angle_alpha   90.00
_cell.angle_beta   90.00
_cell.angle_gamma   90.00
#
_symmetry.space_group_name_H-M   'P 1'
#
loop_
_entity.id
_entity.type
_entity.pdbx_description
1 polymer ?
#
loop_
_entity_poly.entity_id
_entity_poly.type
_entity_poly.pdbx_seq_one_letter_code
_entity_poly.pdbx_strand_id
1 'polypeptide(L)'
;VLLKAALLHDLFEDVPLRKLEEIMQFDKDGEEVARLVEEVARASEESKITYLERILKYGSPEAKILKVADRISNITDLHLDIMIEDKMADYLEQTMKYIFPMAEQGNHLMAIELRDLVERRRMYLTAFR
;
A
#
# COMPACT_ATOMS: atom_id res chain seq x y z
N VAL A 1 -7.67 12.51 -9.52
CA VAL A 1 -6.67 11.44 -9.78
C VAL A 1 -6.49 10.50 -8.59
N LEU A 2 -5.81 10.88 -7.49
CA LEU A 2 -5.42 9.98 -6.39
C LEU A 2 -6.58 9.13 -5.81
N LEU A 3 -7.72 9.74 -5.49
CA LEU A 3 -8.89 8.99 -5.00
C LEU A 3 -9.42 7.95 -6.00
N LYS A 4 -9.40 8.27 -7.30
CA LYS A 4 -9.81 7.33 -8.35
C LYS A 4 -8.84 6.15 -8.43
N ALA A 5 -7.53 6.41 -8.36
CA ALA A 5 -6.52 5.37 -8.33
C ALA A 5 -6.66 4.49 -7.07
N ALA A 6 -6.96 5.08 -5.91
CA ALA A 6 -7.22 4.33 -4.68
C ALA A 6 -8.39 3.35 -4.80
N LEU A 7 -9.43 3.69 -5.55
CA LEU A 7 -10.55 2.77 -5.79
C LEU A 7 -10.23 1.68 -6.81
N LEU A 8 -9.22 1.87 -7.66
CA LEU A 8 -8.91 0.99 -8.78
C LEU A 8 -7.68 0.11 -8.56
N HIS A 9 -6.77 0.47 -7.65
CA HIS A 9 -5.48 -0.22 -7.52
C HIS A 9 -5.60 -1.73 -7.28
N ASP A 10 -6.45 -2.16 -6.35
CA ASP A 10 -6.69 -3.58 -6.06
C ASP A 10 -7.33 -4.32 -7.24
N LEU A 11 -8.23 -3.66 -7.96
CA LEU A 11 -8.93 -4.26 -9.09
C LEU A 11 -7.99 -4.72 -10.21
N PHE A 12 -6.87 -4.01 -10.39
CA PHE A 12 -5.84 -4.36 -11.38
C PHE A 12 -4.80 -5.35 -10.85
N GLU A 13 -4.67 -5.51 -9.53
CA GLU A 13 -3.86 -6.57 -8.92
C GLU A 13 -4.62 -7.92 -8.94
N ASP A 14 -5.93 -7.91 -8.68
CA ASP A 14 -6.73 -9.11 -8.47
C ASP A 14 -7.42 -9.67 -9.73
N VAL A 15 -7.67 -8.84 -10.75
CA VAL A 15 -8.38 -9.27 -11.96
C VAL A 15 -7.40 -9.39 -13.13
N PRO A 16 -6.89 -10.60 -13.43
CA PRO A 16 -6.05 -10.82 -14.60
C PRO A 16 -6.84 -10.48 -15.88
N LEU A 17 -6.17 -9.84 -16.84
CA LEU A 17 -6.66 -9.46 -18.19
C LEU A 17 -7.33 -8.08 -18.32
N ARG A 18 -7.38 -7.24 -17.28
CA ARG A 18 -7.86 -5.86 -17.48
C ARG A 18 -6.82 -4.99 -18.18
N LYS A 19 -7.33 -4.22 -19.14
CA LYS A 19 -6.59 -3.30 -19.99
C LYS A 19 -6.54 -1.93 -19.32
N LEU A 20 -5.33 -1.43 -19.00
CA LEU A 20 -5.13 -0.07 -18.47
C LEU A 20 -5.76 0.99 -19.39
N GLU A 21 -5.86 0.66 -20.68
CA GLU A 21 -6.53 1.45 -21.72
C GLU A 21 -8.00 1.74 -21.40
N GLU A 22 -8.68 0.88 -20.64
CA GLU A 22 -10.06 1.13 -20.21
C GLU A 22 -10.14 2.29 -19.21
N ILE A 23 -9.19 2.40 -18.26
CA ILE A 23 -9.13 3.52 -17.31
C ILE A 23 -8.93 4.83 -18.06
N MET A 24 -8.06 4.83 -19.08
CA MET A 24 -7.73 6.01 -19.87
C MET A 24 -8.98 6.64 -20.53
N GLN A 25 -10.00 5.85 -20.81
CA GLN A 25 -11.23 6.29 -21.49
C GLN A 25 -12.35 6.74 -20.54
N PHE A 26 -12.20 6.60 -19.22
CA PHE A 26 -13.28 6.89 -18.27
C PHE A 26 -13.64 8.37 -18.22
N ASP A 27 -12.65 9.23 -18.05
CA ASP A 27 -12.82 10.68 -18.03
C ASP A 27 -11.50 11.41 -18.27
N LYS A 28 -11.51 12.73 -18.11
CA LYS A 28 -10.34 13.61 -18.32
C LYS A 28 -9.11 13.26 -17.48
N ASP A 29 -9.26 12.56 -16.36
CA ASP A 29 -8.13 12.17 -15.49
C ASP A 29 -7.63 10.76 -15.84
N GLY A 30 -8.28 10.05 -16.77
CA GLY A 30 -8.09 8.62 -17.01
C GLY A 30 -6.64 8.22 -17.25
N GLU A 31 -5.90 8.99 -18.06
CA GLU A 31 -4.48 8.70 -18.31
C GLU A 31 -3.62 8.80 -17.05
N GLU A 32 -3.84 9.80 -16.22
CA GLU A 32 -3.06 10.01 -15.00
C GLU A 32 -3.41 8.95 -13.94
N VAL A 33 -4.69 8.56 -13.88
CA VAL A 33 -5.13 7.45 -13.03
C VAL A 33 -4.52 6.13 -13.50
N ALA A 34 -4.50 5.86 -14.81
CA ALA A 34 -3.88 4.66 -15.37
C ALA A 34 -2.39 4.58 -15.04
N ARG A 35 -1.65 5.69 -15.25
CA ARG A 35 -0.22 5.78 -14.89
C ARG A 35 0.02 5.53 -13.40
N LEU A 36 -0.80 6.13 -12.53
CA LEU A 36 -0.65 5.95 -11.09
C LEU A 36 -0.97 4.53 -10.63
N VAL A 37 -2.02 3.90 -11.20
CA VAL A 37 -2.37 2.50 -10.91
C VAL A 37 -1.27 1.55 -11.38
N GLU A 38 -0.72 1.76 -12.57
CA GLU A 38 0.41 0.98 -13.09
C GLU A 38 1.65 1.13 -12.22
N GLU A 39 1.96 2.36 -11.79
CA GLU A 39 3.12 2.66 -10.96
C GLU A 39 3.08 1.89 -9.63
N VAL A 40 1.90 1.83 -9.00
CA VAL A 40 1.69 1.10 -7.74
C VAL A 40 1.37 -0.37 -7.92
N ALA A 41 1.26 -0.88 -9.15
CA ALA A 41 1.06 -2.30 -9.39
C ALA A 41 2.39 -3.08 -9.22
N ARG A 42 2.31 -4.29 -8.68
CA ARG A 42 3.44 -5.22 -8.60
C ARG A 42 3.52 -6.04 -9.89
N ALA A 43 4.69 -6.09 -10.52
CA ALA A 43 4.88 -6.97 -11.67
C ALA A 43 4.89 -8.45 -11.24
N SER A 44 4.44 -9.36 -12.13
CA SER A 44 4.29 -10.80 -11.82
C SER A 44 5.60 -11.46 -11.38
N GLU A 45 6.72 -11.07 -12.00
CA GLU A 45 8.07 -11.58 -11.73
C GLU A 45 8.78 -10.82 -10.59
N GLU A 46 8.21 -9.72 -10.10
CA GLU A 46 8.84 -8.87 -9.09
C GLU A 46 8.53 -9.38 -7.68
N SER A 47 9.58 -9.60 -6.88
CA SER A 47 9.41 -9.94 -5.47
C SER A 47 8.73 -8.78 -4.72
N LYS A 48 7.95 -9.11 -3.68
CA LYS A 48 7.27 -8.10 -2.85
C LYS A 48 8.25 -7.07 -2.28
N ILE A 49 9.45 -7.50 -1.87
CA ILE A 49 10.47 -6.59 -1.32
C ILE A 49 10.99 -5.65 -2.41
N THR A 50 11.35 -6.19 -3.58
CA THR A 50 11.84 -5.40 -4.71
C THR A 50 10.82 -4.35 -5.14
N TYR A 51 9.55 -4.74 -5.19
CA TYR A 51 8.41 -3.87 -5.48
C TYR A 51 8.29 -2.70 -4.50
N LEU A 52 8.32 -2.99 -3.19
CA LEU A 52 8.23 -1.95 -2.16
C LEU A 52 9.45 -1.02 -2.19
N GLU A 53 10.65 -1.56 -2.44
CA GLU A 53 11.86 -0.75 -2.60
C GLU A 53 11.82 0.15 -3.83
N ARG A 54 11.25 -0.33 -4.94
CA ARG A 54 11.06 0.45 -6.17
C ARG A 54 10.16 1.65 -5.91
N ILE A 55 9.00 1.47 -5.29
CA ILE A 55 8.08 2.57 -4.96
C ILE A 55 8.75 3.56 -3.99
N LEU A 56 9.46 3.05 -2.97
CA LEU A 56 10.12 3.92 -2.00
C LEU A 56 11.16 4.82 -2.65
N LYS A 57 12.01 4.25 -3.53
CA LYS A 57 13.13 4.97 -4.15
C LYS A 57 12.70 5.85 -5.33
N TYR A 58 11.83 5.34 -6.18
CA TYR A 58 11.54 5.94 -7.49
C TYR A 58 10.08 6.35 -7.67
N GLY A 59 9.19 5.95 -6.75
CA GLY A 59 7.78 6.28 -6.83
C GLY A 59 7.50 7.78 -6.67
N SER A 60 6.49 8.24 -7.41
CA SER A 60 5.91 9.57 -7.31
C SER A 60 5.38 9.84 -5.90
N PRO A 61 5.24 11.12 -5.50
CA PRO A 61 4.60 11.49 -4.24
C PRO A 61 3.20 10.85 -4.10
N GLU A 62 2.41 10.82 -5.17
CA GLU A 62 1.07 10.25 -5.23
C GLU A 62 1.10 8.73 -5.02
N ALA A 63 2.05 8.01 -5.65
CA ALA A 63 2.22 6.57 -5.47
C ALA A 63 2.58 6.22 -4.03
N LYS A 64 3.46 7.01 -3.41
CA LYS A 64 3.83 6.86 -2.00
C LYS A 64 2.65 7.09 -1.08
N ILE A 65 1.89 8.17 -1.27
CA ILE A 65 0.68 8.46 -0.50
C ILE A 65 -0.34 7.33 -0.65
N LEU A 66 -0.58 6.88 -1.89
CA LEU A 66 -1.51 5.79 -2.17
C LEU A 66 -1.10 4.50 -1.45
N LYS A 67 0.19 4.12 -1.51
CA LYS A 67 0.65 2.89 -0.86
C LYS A 67 0.61 2.97 0.66
N VAL A 68 0.84 4.14 1.22
CA VAL A 68 0.67 4.38 2.66
C VAL A 68 -0.81 4.29 3.05
N ALA A 69 -1.72 4.88 2.26
CA ALA A 69 -3.16 4.79 2.51
C ALA A 69 -3.66 3.34 2.50
N ASP A 70 -3.30 2.58 1.46
CA ASP A 70 -3.57 1.15 1.33
C ASP A 70 -3.08 0.39 2.59
N ARG A 71 -1.84 0.66 3.02
CA ARG A 71 -1.28 0.00 4.19
C ARG A 71 -2.02 0.34 5.50
N ILE A 72 -2.42 1.58 5.68
CA ILE A 72 -3.20 2.00 6.85
C ILE A 72 -4.55 1.27 6.87
N SER A 73 -5.24 1.18 5.72
CA SER A 73 -6.51 0.44 5.62
C SER A 73 -6.29 -1.03 5.98
N ASN A 74 -5.29 -1.67 5.38
CA ASN A 74 -4.98 -3.08 5.61
C ASN A 74 -4.64 -3.41 7.07
N ILE A 75 -3.93 -2.52 7.78
CA ILE A 75 -3.62 -2.73 9.21
C ILE A 75 -4.85 -2.48 10.10
N THR A 76 -5.74 -1.58 9.68
CA THR A 76 -7.00 -1.30 10.38
C THR A 76 -7.94 -2.50 10.27
N ASP A 77 -8.10 -3.03 9.06
CA ASP A 77 -8.96 -4.18 8.74
C ASP A 77 -8.29 -5.54 9.05
N LEU A 78 -7.14 -5.53 9.71
CA LEU A 78 -6.40 -6.71 10.08
C LEU A 78 -7.18 -7.50 11.14
N HIS A 79 -7.82 -8.59 10.73
CA HIS A 79 -8.55 -9.50 11.60
C HIS A 79 -7.55 -10.36 12.38
N LEU A 80 -7.31 -9.97 13.64
CA LEU A 80 -6.35 -10.63 14.53
C LEU A 80 -6.65 -12.12 14.75
N ASP A 81 -7.91 -12.52 14.62
CA ASP A 81 -8.36 -13.88 14.94
C ASP A 81 -7.96 -14.92 13.88
N ILE A 82 -7.49 -14.50 12.70
CA ILE A 82 -7.26 -15.38 11.54
C ILE A 82 -5.77 -15.46 11.16
N MET A 83 -4.96 -14.46 11.53
CA MET A 83 -3.58 -14.37 11.08
C MET A 83 -2.59 -14.98 12.08
N ILE A 84 -1.71 -15.84 11.57
CA ILE A 84 -0.59 -16.44 12.33
C ILE A 84 0.32 -15.30 12.84
N GLU A 85 0.64 -15.30 14.14
CA GLU A 85 1.40 -14.23 14.81
C GLU A 85 2.70 -13.86 14.08
N ASP A 86 3.49 -14.86 13.67
CA ASP A 86 4.76 -14.63 12.98
C ASP A 86 4.56 -13.88 11.65
N LYS A 87 3.49 -14.20 10.91
CA LYS A 87 3.15 -13.49 9.67
C LYS A 87 2.74 -12.04 9.97
N MET A 88 2.10 -11.80 11.11
CA MET A 88 1.77 -10.43 11.54
C MET A 88 3.02 -9.64 11.87
N ALA A 89 3.94 -10.24 12.63
CA ALA A 89 5.20 -9.60 13.00
C ALA A 89 6.00 -9.21 11.74
N ASP A 90 6.18 -10.14 10.81
CA ASP A 90 6.85 -9.90 9.53
C ASP A 90 6.17 -8.78 8.73
N TYR A 91 4.83 -8.74 8.72
CA TYR A 91 4.07 -7.72 8.01
C TYR A 91 4.24 -6.33 8.63
N LEU A 92 4.26 -6.22 9.96
CA LEU A 92 4.51 -4.97 10.68
C LEU A 92 5.96 -4.51 10.51
N GLU A 93 6.93 -5.43 10.49
CA GLU A 93 8.33 -5.11 10.21
C GLU A 93 8.52 -4.59 8.79
N GLN A 94 7.96 -5.27 7.78
CA GLN A 94 7.97 -4.78 6.39
C GLN A 94 7.31 -3.41 6.27
N THR A 95 6.23 -3.16 7.02
CA THR A 95 5.54 -1.87 7.04
C THR A 95 6.48 -0.76 7.53
N MET A 96 7.16 -0.97 8.66
CA MET A 96 8.09 0.03 9.20
C MET A 96 9.34 0.20 8.34
N LYS A 97 9.81 -0.86 7.70
CA LYS A 97 11.01 -0.83 6.87
C LYS A 97 10.79 -0.12 5.53
N TYR A 98 9.65 -0.36 4.89
CA TYR A 98 9.42 0.07 3.51
C TYR A 98 8.33 1.13 3.36
N ILE A 99 7.23 1.02 4.10
CA ILE A 99 6.07 1.91 3.94
C ILE A 99 6.20 3.17 4.81
N PHE A 100 6.67 3.04 6.04
CA PHE A 100 6.82 4.18 6.94
C PHE A 100 7.71 5.31 6.36
N PRO A 101 8.86 5.02 5.72
CA PRO A 101 9.65 6.06 5.06
C PRO A 101 8.91 6.73 3.88
N MET A 102 7.98 6.03 3.21
CA MET A 102 7.12 6.64 2.19
C MET A 102 6.18 7.67 2.83
N ALA A 103 5.63 7.35 4.01
CA ALA A 103 4.77 8.26 4.76
C ALA A 103 5.53 9.50 5.22
N GLU A 104 6.77 9.36 5.69
CA GLU A 104 7.63 10.49 6.06
C GLU A 104 7.92 11.43 4.87
N GLN A 105 8.07 10.86 3.67
CA GLN A 105 8.31 11.64 2.45
C GLN A 105 7.04 12.27 1.87
N GLY A 106 5.88 11.65 2.04
CA GLY A 106 4.63 12.04 1.39
C GLY A 106 3.68 12.85 2.27
N ASN A 107 3.42 12.40 3.50
CA ASN A 107 2.45 13.02 4.39
C ASN A 107 2.75 12.69 5.88
N HIS A 108 3.17 13.71 6.62
CA HIS A 108 3.52 13.58 8.04
C HIS A 108 2.38 13.05 8.93
N LEU A 109 1.12 13.43 8.65
CA LEU A 109 -0.03 12.94 9.43
C LEU A 109 -0.25 11.44 9.21
N MET A 110 -0.03 10.95 7.99
CA MET A 110 -0.11 9.52 7.71
C MET A 110 1.06 8.76 8.36
N ALA A 111 2.23 9.37 8.49
CA ALA A 111 3.35 8.77 9.22
C ALA A 111 3.01 8.58 10.71
N ILE A 112 2.37 9.58 11.34
CA ILE A 112 1.88 9.47 12.72
C ILE A 112 0.87 8.32 12.82
N GLU A 113 -0.18 8.31 12.00
CA GLU A 113 -1.22 7.27 12.06
C GLU A 113 -0.64 5.87 11.85
N LEU A 114 0.25 5.70 10.85
CA LEU A 114 0.85 4.41 10.55
C LEU A 114 1.71 3.89 11.71
N ARG A 115 2.52 4.76 12.33
CA ARG A 115 3.32 4.39 13.50
C ARG A 115 2.41 3.96 14.66
N ASP A 116 1.41 4.78 14.98
CA ASP A 116 0.52 4.52 16.10
C ASP A 116 -0.27 3.21 15.89
N LEU A 117 -0.71 2.92 14.66
CA LEU A 117 -1.32 1.64 14.30
C LEU A 117 -0.37 0.45 14.50
N VAL A 118 0.86 0.55 14.01
CA VAL A 118 1.85 -0.52 14.16
C VAL A 118 2.17 -0.77 15.64
N GLU A 119 2.34 0.28 16.43
CA GLU A 119 2.58 0.18 17.87
C GLU A 119 1.42 -0.50 18.59
N ARG A 120 0.17 -0.09 18.32
CA ARG A 120 -1.03 -0.74 18.86
C ARG A 120 -1.03 -2.24 18.54
N ARG A 121 -0.75 -2.64 17.29
CA ARG A 121 -0.73 -4.05 16.89
C ARG A 121 0.40 -4.86 17.54
N ARG A 122 1.58 -4.26 17.73
CA ARG A 122 2.69 -4.89 18.47
C ARG A 122 2.34 -5.13 19.95
N MET A 123 1.62 -4.21 20.58
CA MET A 123 1.15 -4.40 21.95
C MET A 123 0.21 -5.60 22.06
N TYR A 124 -0.73 -5.77 21.12
CA TYR A 124 -1.58 -6.97 21.05
C TYR A 124 -0.75 -8.25 20.95
N LEU A 125 0.23 -8.32 20.05
CA LEU A 125 1.12 -9.51 19.94
C LEU A 125 1.85 -9.84 21.23
N THR A 126 2.24 -8.83 22.00
CA THR A 126 3.00 -9.04 23.25
C THR A 126 2.09 -9.44 24.40
N ALA A 127 0.86 -8.92 24.45
CA ALA A 127 -0.09 -9.14 25.54
C ALA A 127 -0.78 -10.51 25.49
N PHE A 128 -0.82 -11.16 24.32
CA PHE A 128 -1.50 -12.45 24.10
C PHE A 128 -0.54 -13.62 23.80
N ARG A 129 0.78 -13.41 23.97
CA ARG A 129 1.81 -14.45 24.06
C ARG A 129 1.90 -15.04 25.47
#